data_AF-A0AAV9ZAJ6-F1
#
_entry.id   AF-A0AAV9ZAJ6-F1
#
_cell.length_a   1.000
_cell.length_b   1.000
_cell.length_c   1.000
_cell.angle_alpha   90.00
_cell.angle_beta   90.00
_cell.angle_gamma   90.00
#
_symmetry.space_group_name_H-M   'P 1'
#
loop_
_entity.id
_entity.type
_entity.pdbx_description
1 polymer ?
#
loop_
_entity_poly.entity_id
_entity_poly.type
_entity_poly.pdbx_seq_one_letter_code
_entity_poly.pdbx_strand_id
1 'polypeptide(L)'
;LFRWLWPQIVQIGLDEFVDYFNNQKTRKQPGRRLPSRVAPNVAFDMPQDYGLENVAVEVTQDAIDELRALIETPREEAFRWVPDEFAALAFEVYIHLGSPTIEALSGWAIFNAMAPRIREQVETQGLYEAISV
;
A
#
# COMPACT_ATOMS: atom_id res chain seq x y z
N LEU A 1 14.26 8.82 -5.26
CA LEU A 1 14.33 7.33 -5.27
C LEU A 1 13.79 6.70 -3.98
N PHE A 2 14.27 7.11 -2.80
CA PHE A 2 13.78 6.54 -1.52
C PHE A 2 12.26 6.63 -1.40
N ARG A 3 11.70 7.82 -1.61
CA ARG A 3 10.25 8.08 -1.60
C ARG A 3 9.48 7.37 -2.72
N TRP A 4 10.15 6.85 -3.74
CA TRP A 4 9.49 6.05 -4.79
C TRP A 4 9.45 4.57 -4.39
N LEU A 5 10.57 4.00 -3.91
CA LEU A 5 10.70 2.58 -3.65
C LEU A 5 10.03 2.13 -2.33
N TRP A 6 10.27 2.85 -1.24
CA TRP A 6 9.85 2.38 0.08
C TRP A 6 8.35 2.40 0.33
N PRO A 7 7.56 3.39 -0.15
CA PRO A 7 6.12 3.32 -0.03
C PRO A 7 5.51 2.08 -0.69
N GLN A 8 6.08 1.62 -1.80
CA GLN A 8 5.65 0.38 -2.45
C GLN A 8 5.94 -0.85 -1.57
N ILE A 9 7.15 -0.94 -1.00
CA ILE A 9 7.53 -2.01 -0.07
C ILE A 9 6.61 -2.03 1.16
N VAL A 10 6.35 -0.85 1.74
CA VAL A 10 5.46 -0.72 2.91
C VAL A 10 4.05 -1.15 2.55
N GLN A 11 3.53 -0.71 1.39
CA GLN A 11 2.19 -1.09 0.94
C GLN A 11 2.06 -2.60 0.76
N ILE A 12 3.05 -3.25 0.13
CA ILE A 12 3.09 -4.71 -0.01
C ILE A 12 3.03 -5.41 1.36
N GLY A 13 3.86 -4.96 2.32
CA GLY A 13 3.84 -5.53 3.67
C GLY A 13 2.53 -5.29 4.43
N LEU A 14 1.87 -4.15 4.20
CA LEU A 14 0.55 -3.87 4.76
C LEU A 14 -0.52 -4.77 4.13
N ASP A 15 -0.47 -4.98 2.82
CA ASP A 15 -1.42 -5.83 2.10
C ASP A 15 -1.28 -7.29 2.55
N GLU A 16 -0.04 -7.79 2.68
CA GLU A 16 0.25 -9.11 3.24
C GLU A 16 -0.25 -9.25 4.68
N PHE A 17 -0.05 -8.22 5.50
CA PHE A 17 -0.54 -8.23 6.87
C PHE A 17 -2.06 -8.26 6.94
N VAL A 18 -2.75 -7.46 6.13
CA VAL A 18 -4.21 -7.42 6.04
C VAL A 18 -4.75 -8.78 5.61
N ASP A 19 -4.15 -9.40 4.59
CA ASP A 19 -4.54 -10.72 4.11
C ASP A 19 -4.34 -11.79 5.19
N TYR A 20 -3.14 -11.85 5.77
CA TYR A 20 -2.83 -12.78 6.85
C TYR A 20 -3.78 -12.60 8.04
N PHE A 21 -3.94 -11.36 8.51
CA PHE A 21 -4.68 -11.07 9.73
C PHE A 21 -6.18 -11.34 9.57
N ASN A 22 -6.75 -11.00 8.42
CA ASN A 22 -8.18 -11.20 8.17
C ASN A 22 -8.53 -12.66 7.87
N ASN A 23 -7.60 -13.45 7.31
CA ASN A 23 -7.82 -14.86 6.98
C ASN A 23 -7.37 -15.85 8.07
N GLN A 24 -6.53 -15.45 9.02
CA GLN A 24 -6.06 -16.37 10.05
C GLN A 24 -7.17 -16.79 11.02
N LYS A 25 -7.25 -18.09 11.31
CA LYS A 25 -8.18 -18.59 12.34
C LYS A 25 -7.74 -18.15 13.71
N THR A 26 -8.63 -17.46 14.42
CA THR A 26 -8.37 -17.04 15.80
C THR A 26 -8.16 -18.24 16.72
N ARG A 27 -7.23 -18.12 17.67
CA ARG A 27 -6.99 -19.17 18.68
C ARG A 27 -8.24 -19.38 19.54
N LYS A 28 -8.54 -20.64 19.89
CA LYS A 28 -9.59 -20.96 20.86
C LYS A 28 -9.27 -20.30 22.20
N GLN A 29 -10.19 -19.48 22.71
CA GLN A 29 -10.09 -18.88 24.05
C GLN A 29 -11.32 -19.27 24.87
N PRO A 30 -11.17 -20.11 25.91
CA PRO A 30 -12.28 -20.48 26.77
C PRO A 30 -12.79 -19.26 27.55
N GLY A 31 -14.12 -19.13 27.67
CA GLY A 31 -14.77 -18.03 28.41
C GLY A 31 -15.02 -16.75 27.60
N ARG A 32 -14.56 -16.67 26.34
CA ARG A 32 -14.87 -15.53 25.47
C ARG A 32 -16.26 -15.70 24.86
N ARG A 33 -17.09 -14.65 24.89
CA ARG A 33 -18.43 -14.64 24.25
C ARG A 33 -18.35 -14.54 22.72
N LEU A 34 -17.25 -13.99 22.21
CA LEU A 34 -17.04 -13.82 20.78
C LEU A 34 -16.56 -15.12 20.13
N PRO A 35 -16.86 -15.32 18.83
CA PRO A 35 -16.43 -16.50 18.09
C PRO A 35 -14.92 -16.69 18.18
N SER A 36 -14.51 -17.95 18.31
CA SER A 36 -13.10 -18.37 18.29
C SER A 36 -12.95 -19.54 17.33
N ARG A 37 -11.75 -19.76 16.79
CA ARG A 37 -11.47 -20.72 15.68
C ARG A 37 -12.06 -20.34 14.33
N VAL A 38 -12.59 -19.12 14.20
CA VAL A 38 -13.06 -18.55 12.94
C VAL A 38 -12.09 -17.45 12.50
N ALA A 39 -11.95 -17.30 11.19
CA ALA A 39 -11.21 -16.18 10.59
C ALA A 39 -12.06 -14.89 10.70
N PRO A 40 -11.45 -13.73 11.01
CA PRO A 40 -12.18 -12.48 11.16
C PRO A 40 -13.11 -12.15 9.99
N ASN A 41 -12.66 -12.33 8.74
CA ASN A 41 -13.49 -12.08 7.56
C ASN A 41 -14.74 -12.95 7.51
N VAL A 42 -14.63 -14.26 7.78
CA VAL A 42 -15.76 -15.19 7.79
C VAL A 42 -16.77 -14.80 8.87
N ALA A 43 -16.31 -14.42 10.06
CA ALA A 43 -17.20 -13.98 11.12
C ALA A 43 -17.87 -12.63 10.81
N PHE A 44 -17.20 -11.78 10.04
CA PHE A 44 -17.71 -10.48 9.61
C PHE A 44 -18.76 -10.61 8.50
N ASP A 45 -18.52 -11.49 7.53
CA ASP A 45 -19.40 -11.73 6.38
C ASP A 45 -20.61 -12.59 6.75
N MET A 46 -20.46 -13.52 7.70
CA MET A 46 -21.49 -14.48 8.12
C MET A 46 -21.73 -14.44 9.64
N PRO A 47 -22.07 -13.28 10.23
CA PRO A 47 -22.17 -13.16 11.69
C PRO A 47 -23.25 -14.07 12.29
N GLN A 48 -24.34 -14.30 11.54
CA GLN A 48 -25.49 -15.10 11.95
C GLN A 48 -25.11 -16.57 12.23
N ASP A 49 -24.20 -17.14 11.44
CA ASP A 49 -23.70 -18.52 11.59
C ASP A 49 -22.93 -18.73 12.90
N TYR A 50 -22.52 -17.63 13.55
CA TYR A 50 -21.80 -17.63 14.81
C TYR A 50 -22.61 -17.01 15.96
N GLY A 51 -23.93 -16.86 15.80
CA GLY A 51 -24.81 -16.27 16.82
C GLY A 51 -24.55 -14.78 17.07
N LEU A 52 -23.97 -14.10 16.09
CA LEU A 52 -23.79 -12.65 16.06
C LEU A 52 -24.83 -11.99 15.15
N GLU A 53 -24.96 -10.68 15.27
CA GLU A 53 -25.81 -9.84 14.44
C GLU A 53 -24.96 -8.88 13.61
N ASN A 54 -25.37 -8.64 12.37
CA ASN A 54 -24.76 -7.58 11.56
C ASN A 54 -25.33 -6.24 12.02
N VAL A 55 -24.52 -5.47 12.75
CA VAL A 55 -24.83 -4.12 13.22
C VAL A 55 -24.08 -3.04 12.44
N ALA A 56 -23.60 -3.36 11.24
CA ALA A 56 -22.94 -2.41 10.37
C ALA A 56 -23.90 -1.28 9.97
N VAL A 57 -23.39 -0.06 9.95
CA VAL A 57 -24.10 1.09 9.38
C VAL A 57 -23.70 1.17 7.91
N GLU A 58 -24.67 0.96 7.02
CA GLU A 58 -24.45 1.15 5.60
C GLU A 58 -24.24 2.63 5.31
N VAL A 59 -23.06 2.95 4.77
CA VAL A 59 -22.73 4.29 4.31
C VAL A 59 -22.94 4.33 2.80
N THR A 60 -23.76 5.26 2.31
CA THR A 60 -24.00 5.41 0.87
C THR A 60 -22.75 5.92 0.17
N GLN A 61 -22.56 5.53 -1.09
CA GLN A 61 -21.45 6.03 -1.91
C GLN A 61 -21.52 7.55 -2.05
N ASP A 62 -22.73 8.10 -2.22
CA ASP A 62 -22.96 9.55 -2.30
C ASP A 62 -22.42 10.30 -1.06
N ALA A 63 -22.66 9.77 0.15
CA ALA A 63 -22.14 10.39 1.37
C ALA A 63 -20.61 10.33 1.45
N ILE A 64 -20.00 9.25 0.96
CA ILE A 64 -18.54 9.12 0.86
C ILE A 64 -17.98 10.15 -0.13
N ASP A 65 -18.63 10.30 -1.28
CA ASP A 65 -18.22 11.21 -2.33
C ASP A 65 -18.35 12.68 -1.89
N GLU A 66 -19.45 13.03 -1.21
CA GLU A 66 -19.65 14.34 -0.59
C GLU A 66 -18.56 14.66 0.44
N LEU A 67 -18.25 13.71 1.34
CA LEU A 67 -17.20 13.89 2.34
C LEU A 67 -15.81 13.99 1.70
N ARG A 68 -15.55 13.24 0.63
CA ARG A 68 -14.30 13.35 -0.14
C ARG A 68 -14.17 14.69 -0.83
N ALA A 69 -15.26 15.26 -1.35
CA ALA A 69 -15.25 16.58 -1.98
C ALA A 69 -14.88 17.72 -0.99
N LEU A 70 -14.99 17.48 0.32
CA LEU A 70 -14.52 18.41 1.35
C LEU A 70 -13.00 18.36 1.58
N ILE A 71 -12.31 17.33 1.09
CA ILE A 71 -10.87 17.19 1.20
C ILE A 71 -10.24 17.90 0.00
N GLU A 72 -9.47 18.95 0.27
CA GLU A 72 -8.83 19.77 -0.78
C GLU A 72 -7.87 18.98 -1.66
N THR A 73 -7.15 18.01 -1.06
CA THR A 73 -6.16 17.21 -1.76
C THR A 73 -6.82 15.97 -2.39
N PRO A 74 -6.79 15.81 -3.72
CA PRO A 74 -7.29 14.61 -4.36
C PRO A 74 -6.47 13.39 -3.95
N ARG A 75 -7.09 12.21 -3.97
CA ARG A 75 -6.44 10.95 -3.58
C ARG A 75 -5.15 10.74 -4.37
N GLU A 76 -5.18 10.97 -5.67
CA GLU A 76 -4.06 10.77 -6.58
C GLU A 76 -2.85 11.61 -6.15
N GLU A 77 -3.09 12.85 -5.68
CA GLU A 77 -2.04 13.72 -5.17
C GLU A 77 -1.56 13.31 -3.78
N ALA A 78 -2.48 12.94 -2.88
CA ALA A 78 -2.12 12.48 -1.53
C ALA A 78 -1.22 11.23 -1.55
N PHE A 79 -1.36 10.39 -2.58
CA PHE A 79 -0.54 9.19 -2.80
C PHE A 79 0.62 9.41 -3.79
N ARG A 80 0.85 10.63 -4.27
CA ARG A 80 1.98 10.99 -5.13
C ARG A 80 3.21 11.28 -4.29
N TRP A 81 4.01 10.24 -4.03
CA TRP A 81 5.22 10.34 -3.20
C TRP A 81 6.41 11.05 -3.87
N VAL A 82 6.41 11.13 -5.20
CA VAL A 82 7.43 11.78 -6.02
C VAL A 82 6.76 12.41 -7.25
N PRO A 83 7.37 13.43 -7.89
CA PRO A 83 6.87 13.99 -9.15
C PRO A 83 6.75 12.93 -10.24
N ASP A 84 5.79 13.09 -11.15
CA ASP A 84 5.48 12.11 -12.20
C ASP A 84 6.67 11.87 -13.14
N GLU A 85 7.43 12.92 -13.46
CA GLU A 85 8.66 12.83 -14.25
C GLU A 85 9.70 11.92 -13.56
N PHE A 86 9.89 12.10 -12.25
CA PHE A 86 10.79 11.26 -11.47
C PHE A 86 10.27 9.82 -11.35
N ALA A 87 8.95 9.64 -11.19
CA ALA A 87 8.33 8.32 -11.14
C ALA A 87 8.54 7.55 -12.45
N ALA A 88 8.36 8.21 -13.60
CA ALA A 88 8.59 7.65 -14.92
C ALA A 88 10.06 7.25 -15.12
N LEU A 89 11.00 8.13 -14.75
CA LEU A 89 12.43 7.85 -14.80
C LEU A 89 12.82 6.64 -13.92
N ALA A 90 12.34 6.62 -12.66
CA ALA A 90 12.62 5.52 -11.75
C ALA A 90 12.03 4.20 -12.27
N PHE A 91 10.83 4.24 -12.84
CA PHE A 91 10.18 3.08 -13.43
C PHE A 91 10.97 2.55 -14.66
N GLU A 92 11.44 3.42 -15.54
CA GLU A 92 12.27 3.03 -16.68
C GLU A 92 13.55 2.32 -16.24
N VAL A 93 14.27 2.89 -15.27
CA VAL A 93 15.48 2.26 -14.70
C VAL A 93 15.16 0.90 -14.05
N TYR A 94 14.04 0.80 -13.35
CA TYR A 94 13.60 -0.44 -12.72
C TYR A 94 13.30 -1.54 -13.77
N ILE A 95 12.64 -1.19 -14.87
CA ILE A 95 12.39 -2.10 -16.00
C ILE A 95 13.70 -2.55 -16.62
N HIS A 96 14.66 -1.65 -16.83
CA HIS A 96 15.99 -1.99 -17.36
C HIS A 96 16.80 -2.93 -16.47
N LEU A 97 16.54 -2.93 -15.16
CA LEU A 97 17.13 -3.89 -14.21
C LEU A 97 16.45 -5.26 -14.22
N GLY A 98 15.43 -5.46 -15.06
CA GLY A 98 14.70 -6.72 -15.17
C GLY A 98 13.52 -6.83 -14.20
N SER A 99 13.03 -5.72 -13.66
CA SER A 99 11.88 -5.68 -12.73
C SER A 99 12.03 -6.61 -11.51
N PRO A 100 13.12 -6.46 -10.72
CA PRO A 100 13.35 -7.32 -9.55
C PRO A 100 12.23 -7.18 -8.52
N THR A 101 11.79 -8.29 -7.91
CA THR A 101 10.71 -8.30 -6.94
C THR A 101 10.94 -7.29 -5.80
N ILE A 102 9.99 -6.39 -5.60
CA ILE A 102 10.05 -5.33 -4.59
C ILE A 102 9.57 -5.89 -3.24
N GLU A 103 10.51 -6.14 -2.33
CA GLU A 103 10.25 -6.65 -0.99
C GLU A 103 11.16 -5.96 0.03
N ALA A 104 10.86 -6.08 1.31
CA ALA A 104 11.67 -5.47 2.38
C ALA A 104 13.13 -5.97 2.36
N LEU A 105 13.35 -7.24 2.03
CA LEU A 105 14.68 -7.85 1.96
C LEU A 105 15.48 -7.42 0.72
N SER A 106 14.81 -7.22 -0.42
CA SER A 106 15.45 -6.81 -1.69
C SER A 106 15.56 -5.29 -1.84
N GLY A 107 14.81 -4.51 -1.05
CA GLY A 107 14.69 -3.06 -1.19
C GLY A 107 16.02 -2.31 -1.26
N TRP A 108 16.97 -2.60 -0.36
CA TRP A 108 18.28 -1.96 -0.40
C TRP A 108 19.12 -2.36 -1.62
N ALA A 109 19.04 -3.62 -2.05
CA ALA A 109 19.75 -4.08 -3.24
C ALA A 109 19.21 -3.40 -4.51
N ILE A 110 17.89 -3.30 -4.63
CA ILE A 110 17.22 -2.57 -5.73
C ILE A 110 17.61 -1.10 -5.70
N PHE A 111 17.55 -0.45 -4.53
CA PHE A 111 17.94 0.94 -4.36
C PHE A 111 19.37 1.19 -4.83
N ASN A 112 20.33 0.36 -4.39
CA ASN A 112 21.74 0.50 -4.75
C ASN A 112 22.00 0.24 -6.24
N ALA A 113 21.21 -0.63 -6.88
CA ALA A 113 21.30 -0.87 -8.32
C ALA A 113 20.73 0.28 -9.15
N MET A 114 19.64 0.92 -8.69
CA MET A 114 18.95 2.00 -9.38
C MET A 114 19.63 3.36 -9.20
N ALA A 115 20.08 3.69 -7.99
CA ALA A 115 20.61 5.00 -7.63
C ALA A 115 21.69 5.54 -8.59
N PRO A 116 22.73 4.78 -8.99
CA PRO A 116 23.75 5.30 -9.90
C PRO A 116 23.20 5.60 -11.31
N ARG A 117 22.28 4.77 -11.82
CA ARG A 117 21.66 4.93 -13.15
C ARG A 117 20.76 6.15 -13.20
N ILE A 118 19.97 6.36 -12.16
CA ILE A 118 19.13 7.56 -12.04
C ILE A 118 20.02 8.81 -11.99
N ARG A 119 21.11 8.78 -11.21
CA ARG A 119 22.04 9.92 -11.16
C ARG A 119 22.61 10.27 -12.54
N GLU A 120 23.08 9.28 -13.28
CA GLU A 120 23.61 9.45 -14.63
C GLU A 120 22.58 10.03 -15.60
N GLN A 121 21.34 9.54 -15.57
CA GLN A 121 20.27 10.04 -16.43
C GLN A 121 19.85 11.47 -16.08
N VAL A 122 19.81 11.83 -14.79
CA VAL A 122 19.50 13.18 -14.33
C VAL A 122 20.58 14.17 -14.79
N GLU A 123 21.85 13.81 -14.65
CA GLU A 123 22.99 14.62 -15.09
C GLU A 123 23.00 14.81 -16.62
N THR A 124 22.62 13.76 -17.38
CA THR A 124 22.56 13.80 -18.84
C THR A 124 21.38 14.63 -19.36
N GLN A 125 20.25 14.62 -18.66
CA GLN A 125 19.02 15.32 -19.07
C GLN A 125 18.87 16.74 -18.51
N GLY A 126 19.78 17.19 -17.62
CA GLY A 126 19.75 18.55 -17.08
C GLY A 126 18.58 18.83 -16.13
N LEU A 127 17.99 17.80 -15.51
CA LEU A 127 16.84 17.91 -14.59
C LEU A 127 17.27 18.34 -13.17
N TYR A 128 18.07 19.39 -13.04
CA TYR A 128 18.58 19.85 -11.73
C TYR A 128 17.51 20.53 -10.86
N GLU A 129 16.42 21.04 -11.45
CA GLU A 129 15.37 21.75 -10.68
C GLU A 129 14.22 20.85 -10.18
N ALA A 130 14.02 19.65 -10.75
CA ALA A 130 12.85 18.80 -10.46
C ALA A 130 13.02 17.85 -9.25
N ILE A 131 14.24 17.74 -8.69
CA ILE A 131 14.60 16.65 -7.76
C ILE A 131 14.88 17.16 -6.33
N SER A 132 14.88 18.48 -6.12
CA SER A 132 15.06 19.10 -4.81
C SER A 132 13.73 19.32 -4.06
N VAL A 133 13.04 18.24 -3.71
CA VAL A 133 11.98 18.21 -2.67
C VAL A 133 12.05 16.93 -1.87
#